data_AF-A0A091SLP9-F1
#
_entry.id   AF-A0A091SLP9-F1
#
_cell.length_a   1.000
_cell.length_b   1.000
_cell.length_c   1.000
_cell.angle_alpha   90.00
_cell.angle_beta   90.00
_cell.angle_gamma   90.00
#
_symmetry.space_group_name_H-M   'P 1'
#
loop_
_entity.id
_entity.type
_entity.pdbx_description
1 polymer ?
#
loop_
_entity_poly.entity_id
_entity_poly.type
_entity_poly.pdbx_seq_one_letter_code
_entity_poly.pdbx_strand_id
1 'polypeptide(L)' 'YQCTVCSTSFSCSSNLLQHQRSHTTKKACKCMQCGKSFSYISALTQHQAVHCRE' A
#
# COMPACT_ATOMS: atom_id res chain seq x y z
N TYR A 1 -14.18 -14.18 -9.97
CA TYR A 1 -13.33 -12.97 -9.95
C TYR A 1 -12.18 -13.19 -8.96
N GLN A 2 -10.95 -13.43 -9.44
CA GLN A 2 -9.84 -13.85 -8.58
C GLN A 2 -8.84 -12.71 -8.32
N CYS A 3 -8.38 -12.60 -7.07
CA CYS A 3 -7.34 -11.64 -6.69
C CYS A 3 -5.97 -12.16 -7.13
N THR A 4 -5.22 -11.35 -7.88
CA THR A 4 -3.87 -11.70 -8.35
C THR A 4 -2.78 -11.62 -7.27
N VAL A 5 -3.09 -11.00 -6.12
CA VAL A 5 -2.13 -10.77 -5.02
C VAL A 5 -2.13 -11.92 -4.01
N CYS A 6 -3.30 -12.45 -3.67
CA CYS A 6 -3.45 -13.50 -2.66
C CYS A 6 -4.27 -14.71 -3.15
N SER A 7 -4.54 -14.78 -4.46
CA SER A 7 -5.26 -15.88 -5.13
C SER A 7 -6.67 -16.19 -4.60
N THR A 8 -7.26 -15.30 -3.79
CA THR A 8 -8.61 -15.44 -3.26
C THR A 8 -9.66 -15.23 -4.34
N SER A 9 -10.65 -16.12 -4.40
CA SER A 9 -11.74 -16.06 -5.39
C SER A 9 -13.01 -15.44 -4.79
N PHE A 10 -13.60 -14.51 -5.53
CA PHE A 10 -14.85 -13.82 -5.19
C PHE A 10 -15.93 -14.11 -6.22
N SER A 11 -17.18 -14.14 -5.74
CA SER A 11 -18.38 -14.38 -6.54
C SER A 11 -18.75 -13.21 -7.44
N CYS A 12 -18.38 -11.97 -7.07
CA CYS A 12 -18.75 -10.74 -7.78
C CYS A 12 -17.54 -9.81 -8.01
N SER A 13 -17.58 -9.02 -9.10
CA SER A 13 -16.52 -8.06 -9.45
C SER A 13 -16.41 -6.91 -8.44
N SER A 14 -17.53 -6.45 -7.87
CA SER A 14 -17.58 -5.42 -6.83
C SER A 14 -16.84 -5.83 -5.56
N ASN A 15 -17.03 -7.08 -5.11
CA ASN A 15 -16.31 -7.65 -3.98
C ASN A 15 -14.82 -7.79 -4.28
N LEU A 16 -14.45 -8.24 -5.49
CA LEU A 16 -13.05 -8.28 -5.92
C LEU A 16 -12.43 -6.88 -5.90
N LEU A 17 -13.13 -5.86 -6.40
CA LEU A 17 -12.63 -4.49 -6.46
C LEU A 17 -12.44 -3.88 -5.06
N GLN A 18 -13.39 -4.11 -4.14
CA GLN A 18 -13.25 -3.69 -2.76
C GLN A 18 -12.09 -4.41 -2.05
N HIS A 19 -11.94 -5.71 -2.30
CA HIS A 19 -10.83 -6.50 -1.78
C HIS A 19 -9.48 -6.08 -2.38
N GLN A 20 -9.42 -5.74 -3.66
CA GLN A 20 -8.20 -5.19 -4.26
C GLN A 20 -7.80 -3.86 -3.61
N ARG A 21 -8.75 -3.04 -3.15
CA ARG A 21 -8.43 -1.84 -2.36
C ARG A 21 -7.80 -2.16 -1.00
N SER A 22 -8.06 -3.33 -0.41
CA SER A 22 -7.33 -3.74 0.81
C SER A 22 -5.90 -4.20 0.51
N HIS A 23 -5.65 -4.78 -0.67
CA HIS A 23 -4.28 -5.09 -1.15
C HIS A 23 -3.51 -3.86 -1.57
N THR A 24 -4.20 -2.86 -2.08
CA THR A 24 -3.73 -1.48 -2.17
C THR A 24 -3.64 -0.90 -0.76
N THR A 25 -2.89 -1.58 0.13
CA THR A 25 -2.41 -1.16 1.44
C THR A 25 -2.10 0.31 1.39
N LYS A 26 -3.08 1.19 1.69
CA LYS A 26 -2.99 2.65 1.61
C LYS A 26 -1.80 3.15 0.78
N LYS A 27 -1.76 2.85 -0.53
CA LYS A 27 -0.64 3.22 -1.42
C LYS A 27 0.72 3.04 -0.74
N ALA A 28 1.19 1.81 -0.50
CA ALA A 28 2.49 1.46 0.08
C ALA A 28 3.35 2.68 0.38
N CYS A 29 3.13 3.31 1.55
CA CYS A 29 3.89 4.50 1.93
C CYS A 29 5.25 4.01 2.41
N LYS A 30 5.98 3.39 1.49
CA LYS A 30 7.27 2.78 1.70
C LYS A 30 8.29 3.81 1.27
N CYS A 31 9.20 4.13 2.17
CA CYS A 31 10.34 4.94 1.82
C CYS A 31 11.23 4.14 0.87
N MET A 32 11.46 4.66 -0.35
CA MET A 32 12.30 3.96 -1.33
C MET A 32 13.79 4.02 -1.00
N GLN A 33 14.21 4.93 -0.12
CA GLN A 33 15.60 5.05 0.34
C GLN A 33 15.98 3.98 1.37
N CYS A 34 15.12 3.72 2.35
CA CYS A 34 15.44 2.80 3.47
C CYS A 34 14.47 1.61 3.59
N GLY A 35 13.46 1.51 2.73
CA GLY A 35 12.50 0.42 2.72
C GLY A 35 11.48 0.41 3.87
N LYS A 36 11.48 1.41 4.77
CA LYS A 36 10.50 1.51 5.86
C LYS A 36 9.09 1.77 5.36
N SER A 37 8.12 1.04 5.89
CA SER A 37 6.69 1.16 5.57
C SER A 37 5.96 2.02 6.60
N PHE A 38 5.11 2.92 6.13
CA PHE A 38 4.29 3.81 6.96
C PHE A 38 2.80 3.58 6.72
N SER A 39 1.99 3.78 7.76
CA SER A 39 0.53 3.63 7.70
C SER A 39 -0.19 4.81 7.05
N TYR A 40 0.50 5.93 6.80
CA TYR A 40 -0.04 7.17 6.26
C TYR A 40 1.00 7.90 5.39
N ILE A 41 0.53 8.60 4.36
CA ILE A 41 1.38 9.42 3.47
C ILE A 41 2.07 10.53 4.27
N SER A 42 1.37 11.18 5.20
CA SER A 42 1.94 12.25 6.05
C SER A 42 3.15 11.78 6.86
N ALA A 43 3.09 10.57 7.41
CA ALA A 43 4.19 9.96 8.15
C ALA A 43 5.38 9.63 7.24
N LEU A 44 5.12 9.16 6.01
CA LEU A 44 6.17 8.98 5.01
C LEU A 44 6.81 10.30 4.59
N THR A 45 6.03 11.35 4.33
CA THR A 45 6.54 12.66 3.92
C THR A 45 7.41 13.28 5.00
N GLN A 46 7.01 13.21 6.27
CA GLN A 46 7.85 13.66 7.39
C GLN A 46 9.14 12.83 7.48
N HIS A 47 9.04 11.50 7.30
CA HIS A 47 10.20 10.63 7.31
C HIS A 47 11.17 10.93 6.16
N GLN A 48 10.68 11.25 4.96
CA GLN A 48 11.52 11.62 3.81
C GLN A 48 12.38 12.85 4.08
N ALA A 49 11.93 13.79 4.91
CA ALA A 49 12.72 14.95 5.29
C ALA A 49 13.98 14.60 6.12
N VAL A 50 14.03 13.41 6.74
CA VAL A 50 15.21 12.94 7.47
C VAL A 50 16.34 12.58 6.50
N HIS A 51 16.02 11.97 5.36
CA HIS A 51 17.01 11.62 4.33
C HIS A 51 17.56 12.83 3.57
N CYS A 52 16.84 13.96 3.59
CA CYS A 52 17.29 15.21 2.96
C CYS A 52 18.27 16.00 3.84
N ARG A 53 18.51 15.58 5.09
CA ARG A 53 19.44 16.24 6.03
C ARG A 53 20.83 15.60 6.09
N GLU A 54 21.15 14.76 5.10
CA GLU A 54 22.48 14.17 4.92
C GLU A 54 23.29 14.92 3.87
#